data_AF-A0A154BUI1-F1
#
_entry.id   AF-A0A154BUI1-F1
#
_cell.length_a   1.000
_cell.length_b   1.000
_cell.length_c   1.000
_cell.angle_alpha   90.00
_cell.angle_beta   90.00
_cell.angle_gamma   90.00
#
_symmetry.space_group_name_H-M   'P 1'
#
loop_
_entity.id
_entity.type
_entity.pdbx_description
1 polymer ?
#
loop_
_entity_poly.entity_id
_entity_poly.type
_entity_poly.pdbx_seq_one_letter_code
_entity_poly.pdbx_strand_id
1 'polypeptide(L)'
;MRTLHEEAIEQLELMKTALDAREEAAGTLRDTLDNIATHHWHAYMDIIHLITLHDEAMANVIKKYGLALRDQDDEADDRLGISPTLLTLLLVALIRRHRRIWHIYGWRASPMGDYLKESLVMEREHVAELIAMVQSSL
;
A
#
# COMPACT_ATOMS: atom_id res chain seq x y z
N MET A 1 -1.37 9.07 -12.56
CA MET A 1 -0.45 9.00 -11.39
C MET A 1 -1.06 9.55 -10.11
N ARG A 2 -1.41 10.83 -9.97
CA ARG A 2 -2.02 11.35 -8.71
C ARG A 2 -3.27 10.58 -8.28
N THR A 3 -4.22 10.38 -9.20
CA THR A 3 -5.44 9.61 -8.96
C THR A 3 -5.17 8.20 -8.41
N LEU A 4 -4.20 7.48 -8.99
CA LEU A 4 -3.83 6.14 -8.52
C LEU A 4 -3.23 6.15 -7.11
N HIS A 5 -2.41 7.16 -6.76
CA HIS A 5 -1.91 7.27 -5.39
C HIS A 5 -2.99 7.69 -4.39
N GLU A 6 -4.01 8.43 -4.83
CA GLU A 6 -5.18 8.78 -4.03
C GLU A 6 -6.06 7.56 -3.77
N GLU A 7 -6.36 6.78 -4.79
CA GLU A 7 -7.08 5.51 -4.68
C GLU A 7 -6.35 4.52 -3.77
N ALA A 8 -5.02 4.44 -3.89
CA ALA A 8 -4.20 3.63 -2.99
C ALA A 8 -4.31 4.08 -1.52
N ILE A 9 -4.39 5.40 -1.27
CA ILE A 9 -4.61 5.92 0.09
C ILE A 9 -5.97 5.50 0.61
N GLU A 10 -7.02 5.64 -0.20
CA GLU A 10 -8.39 5.26 0.17
C GLU A 10 -8.47 3.77 0.57
N GLN A 11 -7.89 2.87 -0.22
CA GLN A 11 -7.88 1.44 0.12
C GLN A 11 -7.17 1.16 1.45
N LEU A 12 -6.02 1.80 1.69
CA LEU A 12 -5.28 1.64 2.95
C LEU A 12 -6.03 2.22 4.16
N GLU A 13 -6.76 3.32 3.99
CA GLU A 13 -7.59 3.93 5.04
C GLU A 13 -8.81 3.07 5.38
N LEU A 14 -9.46 2.49 4.38
CA LEU A 14 -10.56 1.56 4.57
C LEU A 14 -10.09 0.27 5.27
N MET A 15 -8.95 -0.29 4.85
CA MET A 15 -8.32 -1.42 5.52
C MET A 15 -8.03 -1.11 7.00
N LYS A 16 -7.39 0.04 7.27
CA LYS A 16 -7.11 0.48 8.64
C LYS A 16 -8.39 0.60 9.47
N THR A 17 -9.45 1.17 8.90
CA THR A 17 -10.74 1.33 9.57
C THR A 17 -11.36 -0.02 9.95
N ALA A 18 -11.29 -1.01 9.05
CA ALA A 18 -11.75 -2.36 9.32
C ALA A 18 -10.95 -3.03 10.44
N LEU A 19 -9.62 -2.87 10.43
CA LEU A 19 -8.73 -3.41 11.47
C LEU A 19 -8.96 -2.78 12.84
N ASP A 20 -9.17 -1.46 12.90
CA ASP A 20 -9.46 -0.74 14.15
C ASP A 20 -10.82 -1.20 14.72
N ALA A 21 -11.86 -1.27 13.88
CA ALA A 21 -13.19 -1.72 14.30
C ALA A 21 -13.20 -3.19 14.76
N ARG A 22 -12.31 -4.02 14.19
CA ARG A 22 -12.17 -5.42 14.55
C ARG A 22 -11.73 -5.61 16.00
N GLU A 23 -10.94 -4.69 16.57
CA GLU A 23 -10.49 -4.78 17.96
C GLU A 23 -11.65 -4.77 18.96
N GLU A 24 -12.77 -4.15 18.60
CA GLU A 24 -13.98 -4.05 19.43
C GLU A 24 -15.04 -5.13 19.08
N ALA A 25 -14.82 -5.90 18.01
CA ALA A 25 -15.77 -6.88 17.51
C ALA A 25 -15.49 -8.31 18.02
N ALA A 26 -16.55 -9.12 18.12
CA ALA A 26 -16.47 -10.53 18.49
C ALA A 26 -17.30 -11.41 17.54
N GLY A 27 -16.95 -12.70 17.48
CA GLY A 27 -17.65 -13.69 16.66
C GLY A 27 -17.63 -13.35 15.17
N THR A 28 -18.76 -13.57 14.50
CA THR A 28 -18.90 -13.43 13.04
C THR A 28 -18.60 -12.03 12.51
N LEU A 29 -18.82 -10.99 13.32
CA LEU A 29 -18.52 -9.62 12.92
C LEU A 29 -17.00 -9.40 12.80
N ARG A 30 -16.22 -10.00 13.70
CA ARG A 30 -14.75 -9.94 13.66
C ARG A 30 -14.23 -10.60 12.39
N ASP A 31 -14.71 -11.80 12.08
CA ASP A 31 -14.32 -12.53 10.87
C ASP A 31 -14.70 -11.75 9.59
N THR A 32 -15.86 -11.07 9.60
CA THR A 32 -16.30 -10.22 8.48
C THR A 32 -15.36 -9.02 8.28
N LEU A 33 -14.95 -8.37 9.38
CA LEU A 33 -14.01 -7.24 9.32
C LEU A 33 -12.61 -7.69 8.88
N ASP A 34 -12.18 -8.88 9.26
CA ASP A 34 -10.95 -9.50 8.75
C ASP A 34 -10.99 -9.67 7.22
N ASN A 35 -12.07 -10.24 6.70
CA ASN A 35 -12.24 -10.41 5.25
C ASN A 35 -12.27 -9.05 4.51
N ILE A 36 -12.93 -8.04 5.07
CA ILE A 36 -12.94 -6.68 4.51
C ILE A 36 -11.53 -6.11 4.45
N ALA A 37 -10.74 -6.25 5.52
CA ALA A 37 -9.35 -5.79 5.55
C ALA A 37 -8.50 -6.48 4.47
N THR A 38 -8.63 -7.80 4.32
CA THR A 38 -7.93 -8.57 3.28
C THR A 38 -8.34 -8.14 1.87
N HIS A 39 -9.62 -7.89 1.61
CA HIS A 39 -10.08 -7.37 0.31
C HIS A 39 -9.47 -6.00 -0.03
N HIS A 40 -9.40 -5.08 0.95
CA HIS A 40 -8.78 -3.78 0.72
C HIS A 40 -7.26 -3.87 0.51
N TRP A 41 -6.59 -4.84 1.15
CA TRP A 41 -5.19 -5.13 0.85
C TRP A 41 -5.00 -5.58 -0.60
N HIS A 42 -5.84 -6.49 -1.10
CA HIS A 42 -5.76 -6.94 -2.48
C HIS A 42 -6.05 -5.80 -3.48
N ALA A 43 -7.10 -5.02 -3.24
CA ALA A 43 -7.41 -3.86 -4.06
C ALA A 43 -6.24 -2.85 -4.08
N TYR A 44 -5.58 -2.65 -2.94
CA TYR A 44 -4.37 -1.84 -2.87
C TYR A 44 -3.23 -2.41 -3.75
N MET A 45 -3.00 -3.73 -3.71
CA MET A 45 -1.99 -4.39 -4.55
C MET A 45 -2.29 -4.26 -6.05
N ASP A 46 -3.56 -4.32 -6.45
CA ASP A 46 -3.98 -4.09 -7.85
C ASP A 46 -3.67 -2.65 -8.28
N ILE A 47 -3.90 -1.68 -7.41
CA ILE A 47 -3.54 -0.27 -7.68
C ILE A 47 -2.03 -0.10 -7.79
N ILE A 48 -1.24 -0.79 -6.94
CA ILE A 48 0.22 -0.81 -7.07
C ILE A 48 0.63 -1.38 -8.43
N HIS A 49 0.01 -2.46 -8.87
CA HIS A 49 0.25 -3.00 -10.21
C HIS A 49 -0.04 -1.95 -11.30
N LEU A 50 -1.20 -1.28 -11.26
CA LEU A 50 -1.52 -0.19 -12.20
C LEU A 50 -0.50 0.96 -12.15
N ILE A 51 -0.02 1.33 -10.96
CA ILE A 51 1.07 2.32 -10.81
C ILE A 51 2.33 1.85 -11.51
N THR A 52 2.73 0.58 -11.35
CA THR A 52 3.94 0.04 -12.00
C THR A 52 3.85 0.00 -13.52
N LEU A 53 2.65 -0.18 -14.09
CA LEU A 53 2.43 -0.10 -15.55
C LEU A 53 2.67 1.31 -16.12
N HIS A 54 2.58 2.34 -15.28
CA HIS A 54 2.71 3.74 -15.68
C HIS A 54 3.94 4.46 -15.09
N ASP A 55 4.66 3.82 -14.16
CA ASP A 55 5.88 4.33 -13.54
C ASP A 55 6.95 3.23 -13.52
N GLU A 56 7.82 3.25 -14.53
CA GLU A 56 8.92 2.30 -14.70
C GLU A 56 9.89 2.31 -13.50
N ALA A 57 10.09 3.47 -12.87
CA ALA A 57 10.95 3.55 -11.69
C ALA A 57 10.31 2.81 -10.50
N MET A 58 8.99 2.88 -10.34
CA MET A 58 8.29 2.08 -9.34
C MET A 58 8.38 0.58 -9.67
N ALA A 59 8.14 0.20 -10.94
CA ALA A 59 8.22 -1.19 -11.38
C ALA A 59 9.59 -1.83 -11.07
N ASN A 60 10.67 -1.10 -11.32
CA ASN A 60 12.04 -1.56 -11.04
C ASN A 60 12.28 -1.77 -9.55
N VAL A 61 11.79 -0.86 -8.70
CA VAL A 61 11.93 -0.97 -7.25
C VAL A 61 11.09 -2.13 -6.71
N ILE A 62 9.84 -2.29 -7.13
CA ILE A 62 8.98 -3.40 -6.72
C ILE A 62 9.63 -4.75 -7.08
N LYS A 63 10.17 -4.86 -8.30
CA LYS A 63 10.90 -6.05 -8.77
C LYS A 63 12.17 -6.32 -7.95
N LYS A 64 12.91 -5.28 -7.55
CA LYS A 64 14.11 -5.40 -6.69
C LYS A 64 13.79 -6.07 -5.35
N TYR A 65 12.62 -5.80 -4.78
CA TYR A 65 12.17 -6.41 -3.53
C TYR A 65 11.52 -7.80 -3.70
N GLY A 66 11.49 -8.35 -4.93
CA GLY A 66 10.95 -9.68 -5.20
C GLY A 66 9.44 -9.80 -5.00
N LEU A 67 8.73 -8.66 -5.00
CA LEU A 67 7.29 -8.62 -4.80
C LEU A 67 6.59 -9.24 -6.01
N ALA A 68 5.87 -10.34 -5.79
CA ALA A 68 4.94 -10.88 -6.77
C ALA A 68 3.70 -9.97 -6.81
N LEU A 69 3.55 -9.22 -7.89
CA LEU A 69 2.27 -8.60 -8.21
C LEU A 69 1.34 -9.74 -8.63
N ARG A 70 0.21 -9.89 -7.94
CA ARG A 70 -0.67 -11.05 -8.10
C ARG A 70 -1.09 -11.19 -9.56
N ASP A 71 -0.83 -12.36 -10.15
CA ASP A 71 -1.63 -12.84 -11.29
C ASP A 71 -2.98 -13.29 -10.71
N GLN A 72 -4.07 -13.10 -11.46
CA GLN A 72 -5.46 -13.02 -10.94
C GLN A 72 -6.03 -14.23 -10.15
N ASP A 73 -5.28 -15.30 -9.88
CA ASP A 73 -5.83 -16.61 -9.51
C ASP A 73 -5.51 -17.16 -8.10
N ASP A 74 -4.83 -16.44 -7.21
CA ASP A 74 -4.53 -16.97 -5.88
C ASP A 74 -5.62 -16.60 -4.84
N GLU A 75 -6.63 -17.46 -4.70
CA GLU A 75 -7.51 -17.56 -3.51
C GLU A 75 -6.81 -18.40 -2.42
N ALA A 76 -5.75 -17.85 -1.81
CA ALA A 76 -5.21 -18.41 -0.57
C ALA A 76 -5.95 -17.80 0.65
N ASP A 77 -6.13 -18.61 1.69
CA ASP A 77 -6.71 -18.26 2.99
C ASP A 77 -5.78 -17.27 3.73
N ASP A 78 -5.73 -16.02 3.23
CA ASP A 78 -4.80 -14.95 3.61
C ASP A 78 -5.28 -14.21 4.88
N ARG A 79 -5.35 -14.93 5.99
CA ARG A 79 -5.44 -14.27 7.29
C ARG A 79 -4.09 -13.63 7.59
N LEU A 80 -4.06 -12.29 7.69
CA LEU A 80 -2.83 -11.57 8.01
C LEU A 80 -2.24 -12.06 9.34
N GLY A 81 -1.13 -12.80 9.29
CA GLY A 81 -0.40 -13.33 10.46
C GLY A 81 0.33 -12.27 11.29
N ILE A 82 0.19 -11.00 10.90
CA ILE A 82 0.85 -9.84 11.48
C ILE A 82 0.14 -9.41 12.77
N SER A 83 0.93 -9.03 13.79
CA SER A 83 0.34 -8.38 14.96
C SER A 83 -0.49 -7.15 14.53
N PRO A 84 -1.74 -6.99 14.99
CA PRO A 84 -2.63 -5.92 14.54
C PRO A 84 -2.00 -4.52 14.62
N THR A 85 -1.27 -4.26 15.70
CA THR A 85 -0.59 -2.99 15.96
C THR A 85 0.51 -2.69 14.94
N LEU A 86 1.35 -3.68 14.61
CA LEU A 86 2.37 -3.54 13.57
C LEU A 86 1.73 -3.29 12.21
N LEU A 87 0.68 -4.02 11.87
CA LEU A 87 -0.04 -3.83 10.61
C LEU A 87 -0.60 -2.41 10.51
N THR A 88 -1.28 -1.91 11.56
CA THR A 88 -1.77 -0.53 11.60
C THR A 88 -0.65 0.50 11.42
N LEU A 89 0.53 0.28 12.03
CA LEU A 89 1.70 1.16 11.85
C LEU A 89 2.21 1.14 10.40
N LEU A 90 2.30 -0.03 9.79
CA LEU A 90 2.74 -0.19 8.40
C LEU A 90 1.75 0.48 7.43
N LEU A 91 0.45 0.35 7.66
CA LEU A 91 -0.59 1.03 6.86
C LEU A 91 -0.47 2.55 6.98
N VAL A 92 -0.28 3.09 8.18
CA VAL A 92 -0.06 4.53 8.38
C VAL A 92 1.20 5.01 7.66
N ALA A 93 2.28 4.22 7.68
CA ALA A 93 3.50 4.54 6.96
C ALA A 93 3.24 4.57 5.44
N LEU A 94 2.59 3.55 4.88
CA LEU A 94 2.23 3.48 3.46
C LEU A 94 1.37 4.67 3.02
N ILE A 95 0.30 4.99 3.77
CA ILE A 95 -0.57 6.15 3.50
C ILE A 95 0.27 7.43 3.41
N ARG A 96 1.20 7.64 4.33
CA ARG A 96 2.07 8.83 4.32
C ARG A 96 2.98 8.89 3.09
N ARG A 97 3.52 7.74 2.66
CA ARG A 97 4.34 7.65 1.43
C ARG A 97 3.53 7.98 0.19
N HIS A 98 2.34 7.39 0.04
CA HIS A 98 1.45 7.70 -1.08
C HIS A 98 1.04 9.18 -1.10
N ARG A 99 0.71 9.77 0.06
CA ARG A 99 0.40 11.22 0.16
C ARG A 99 1.59 12.07 -0.28
N ARG A 100 2.80 11.73 0.15
CA ARG A 100 4.02 12.45 -0.25
C ARG A 100 4.25 12.37 -1.75
N ILE A 101 4.10 11.19 -2.36
CA ILE A 101 4.20 11.01 -3.81
C ILE A 101 3.12 11.82 -4.55
N TRP A 102 1.87 11.75 -4.09
CA TRP A 102 0.75 12.53 -4.64
C TRP A 102 1.04 14.04 -4.62
N HIS A 103 1.59 14.55 -3.51
CA HIS A 103 1.99 15.95 -3.37
C HIS A 103 3.11 16.33 -4.35
N ILE A 104 4.15 15.50 -4.46
CA ILE A 104 5.28 15.73 -5.40
C ILE A 104 4.77 15.82 -6.84
N TYR A 105 3.89 14.91 -7.26
CA TYR A 105 3.27 14.96 -8.59
C TYR A 105 2.37 16.19 -8.82
N GLY A 106 1.90 16.84 -7.75
CA GLY A 106 1.15 18.09 -7.83
C GLY A 106 2.00 19.30 -8.18
N TRP A 107 3.32 19.23 -7.99
CA TRP A 107 4.24 20.35 -8.21
C TRP A 107 4.78 20.34 -9.65
N ARG A 108 4.17 21.13 -10.53
CA ARG A 108 4.71 21.37 -11.89
C ARG A 108 5.68 22.56 -11.88
N ALA A 109 6.80 22.43 -12.59
CA ALA A 109 7.79 23.49 -12.81
C ALA A 109 8.41 24.13 -11.54
N SER A 110 8.64 23.32 -10.49
CA SER A 110 9.28 23.82 -9.27
C SER A 110 10.78 24.07 -9.48
N PRO A 111 11.35 25.16 -8.93
CA PRO A 111 12.80 25.39 -8.88
C PRO A 111 13.55 24.31 -8.08
N MET A 112 12.83 23.48 -7.31
CA MET A 112 13.38 22.37 -6.53
C MET A 112 13.32 21.02 -7.28
N GLY A 113 13.28 21.03 -8.61
CA GLY A 113 13.04 19.84 -9.44
C GLY A 113 13.94 18.65 -9.11
N ASP A 114 15.24 18.88 -8.90
CA ASP A 114 16.19 17.78 -8.63
C ASP A 114 16.01 17.19 -7.22
N TYR A 115 15.78 18.02 -6.21
CA TYR A 115 15.42 17.56 -4.87
C TYR A 115 14.12 16.74 -4.87
N LEU A 116 13.11 17.17 -5.63
CA LEU A 116 11.84 16.45 -5.72
C LEU A 116 11.98 15.11 -6.43
N LYS A 117 12.86 15.01 -7.44
CA LYS A 117 13.17 13.73 -8.11
C LYS A 117 13.84 12.75 -7.15
N GLU A 118 14.84 13.20 -6.39
CA GLU A 118 15.50 12.36 -5.39
C GLU A 118 14.54 11.92 -4.28
N SER A 119 13.73 12.87 -3.77
CA SER A 119 12.66 12.56 -2.82
C SER A 119 11.72 11.48 -3.37
N LEU A 120 11.33 11.57 -4.65
CA LEU A 120 10.44 10.59 -5.28
C LEU A 120 11.08 9.20 -5.40
N VAL A 121 12.39 9.11 -5.63
CA VAL A 121 13.12 7.83 -5.61
C VAL A 121 13.03 7.19 -4.23
N MET A 122 13.34 7.95 -3.18
CA MET A 122 13.25 7.47 -1.79
C MET A 122 11.84 7.03 -1.42
N GLU A 123 10.80 7.78 -1.82
CA GLU A 123 9.42 7.39 -1.51
C GLU A 123 9.03 6.07 -2.18
N ARG A 124 9.47 5.81 -3.43
CA ARG A 124 9.23 4.52 -4.12
C ARG A 124 9.91 3.36 -3.41
N GLU A 125 11.16 3.54 -2.98
CA GLU A 125 11.90 2.52 -2.22
C GLU A 125 11.20 2.18 -0.91
N HIS A 126 10.77 3.19 -0.15
CA HIS A 126 10.04 2.96 1.10
C HIS A 126 8.68 2.29 0.87
N VAL A 127 7.94 2.63 -0.20
CA VAL A 127 6.68 1.94 -0.52
C VAL A 127 6.95 0.45 -0.75
N ALA A 128 7.91 0.10 -1.60
CA ALA A 128 8.21 -1.30 -1.88
C ALA A 128 8.70 -2.06 -0.63
N GLU A 129 9.55 -1.44 0.18
CA GLU A 129 10.04 -2.05 1.42
C GLU A 129 8.90 -2.31 2.41
N LEU A 130 7.99 -1.36 2.60
CA LEU A 130 6.83 -1.51 3.47
C LEU A 130 5.87 -2.59 2.97
N ILE A 131 5.64 -2.66 1.65
CA ILE A 131 4.84 -3.75 1.05
C ILE A 131 5.51 -5.11 1.32
N ALA A 132 6.83 -5.19 1.13
CA ALA A 132 7.58 -6.41 1.40
C ALA A 132 7.49 -6.83 2.87
N MET A 133 7.55 -5.88 3.81
CA MET A 133 7.35 -6.17 5.23
C MET A 133 5.97 -6.76 5.50
N VAL A 134 4.91 -6.18 4.93
CA VAL A 134 3.54 -6.73 5.05
C VAL A 134 3.48 -8.13 4.43
N GLN A 135 3.94 -8.33 3.20
CA GLN A 135 3.89 -9.64 2.53
C GLN A 135 4.76 -10.71 3.20
N SER A 136 5.90 -10.35 3.77
CA SER A 136 6.77 -11.30 4.49
C SER A 136 6.22 -11.75 5.84
N SER A 137 5.19 -11.06 6.33
CA SER A 137 4.55 -11.34 7.61
C SER A 137 3.10 -11.82 7.47
N LEU A 138 2.60 -11.91 6.22
CA LEU A 138 1.51 -12.76 5.79
C LEU A 138 1.96 -14.23 5.80
#